data_AF-A0A345HKK6-F1
#
_entry.id   AF-A0A345HKK6-F1
#
_cell.length_a   1.000
_cell.length_b   1.000
_cell.length_c   1.000
_cell.angle_alpha   90.00
_cell.angle_beta   90.00
_cell.angle_gamma   90.00
#
_symmetry.space_group_name_H-M   'P 1'
#
loop_
_entity.id
_entity.type
_entity.pdbx_description
1 polymer ?
#
loop_
_entity_poly.entity_id
_entity_poly.type
_entity_poly.pdbx_seq_one_letter_code
_entity_poly.pdbx_strand_id
1 'polypeptide(L)' 'MSSVPSVPPAGPEITHGECRQCGTLIAGLDGRYSCGVCGWVNHHSEGHRPLPRAEDDIDHAVGGSEANRLS' A
#
# COMPACT_ATOMS: atom_id res chain seq x y z
N MET A 1 28.19 8.89 3.55
CA MET A 1 26.76 8.78 3.93
C MET A 1 26.02 9.83 3.11
N SER A 2 25.54 9.48 1.92
CA SER A 2 24.84 10.44 1.05
C SER A 2 23.36 10.38 1.35
N SER A 3 22.83 11.47 1.91
CA SER A 3 21.40 11.67 2.11
C SER A 3 20.72 11.79 0.75
N VAL A 4 19.78 10.88 0.45
CA VAL A 4 18.91 11.00 -0.72
C VAL A 4 17.89 12.12 -0.43
N PRO A 5 17.78 13.16 -1.27
CA PRO A 5 16.77 14.20 -1.05
C PRO A 5 15.37 13.59 -1.22
N SER A 6 14.52 13.69 -0.18
CA SER A 6 13.12 13.26 -0.28
C SER A 6 12.34 14.32 -1.07
N VAL A 7 12.10 14.08 -2.35
CA VAL A 7 11.03 14.77 -3.06
C VAL A 7 9.72 14.35 -2.36
N PRO A 8 8.88 15.29 -1.88
CA PRO A 8 7.60 14.92 -1.32
C PRO A 8 6.83 14.14 -2.39
N PRO A 9 6.31 12.94 -2.08
CA PRO A 9 5.59 12.16 -3.09
C PRO A 9 4.44 13.00 -3.62
N ALA A 10 4.25 12.97 -4.95
CA ALA A 10 3.04 13.52 -5.55
C ALA A 10 1.82 12.96 -4.79
N GLY A 11 0.81 13.81 -4.58
CA GLY A 11 -0.42 13.41 -3.89
C GLY A 11 -1.07 12.18 -4.55
N PRO A 12 -1.99 11.51 -3.85
CA PRO A 12 -2.73 10.38 -4.41
C PRO A 12 -3.50 10.74 -5.68
N GLU A 13 -3.39 9.86 -6.68
CA GLU A 13 -4.11 9.95 -7.94
C GLU A 13 -5.38 9.09 -7.90
N ILE A 14 -6.50 9.67 -8.38
CA ILE A 14 -7.71 8.90 -8.64
C ILE A 14 -7.53 8.09 -9.92
N THR A 15 -7.58 6.78 -9.80
CA THR A 15 -7.43 5.81 -10.89
C THR A 15 -8.73 5.03 -11.07
N HIS A 16 -8.95 4.46 -12.25
CA HIS A 16 -10.17 3.70 -12.57
C HIS A 16 -9.82 2.30 -13.07
N GLY A 17 -10.68 1.31 -12.81
CA GLY A 17 -10.49 -0.07 -13.26
C GLY A 17 -11.76 -0.91 -13.08
N GLU A 18 -11.80 -2.09 -13.68
CA GLU A 18 -12.93 -3.02 -13.53
C GLU A 18 -12.75 -3.92 -12.31
N CYS A 19 -13.84 -4.16 -11.57
CA CYS A 19 -13.86 -5.16 -10.50
C CYS A 19 -13.67 -6.56 -11.09
N ARG A 20 -12.64 -7.28 -10.64
CA ARG A 20 -12.34 -8.62 -11.15
C ARG A 20 -13.33 -9.71 -10.74
N GLN A 21 -14.28 -9.38 -9.85
CA GLN A 21 -15.31 -10.31 -9.40
C GLN A 21 -16.68 -10.06 -10.06
N CYS A 22 -17.14 -8.80 -10.14
CA CYS A 22 -18.46 -8.47 -10.66
C CYS A 22 -18.46 -7.57 -11.91
N GLY A 23 -17.30 -7.17 -12.42
CA GLY A 23 -17.15 -6.36 -13.63
C GLY A 23 -17.52 -4.87 -13.48
N THR A 24 -17.96 -4.42 -12.30
CA THR A 24 -18.31 -3.01 -12.07
C THR A 24 -17.08 -2.11 -12.25
N LEU A 25 -17.24 -1.01 -12.99
CA LEU A 25 -16.23 0.05 -13.07
C LEU A 25 -16.10 0.77 -11.72
N ILE A 26 -14.90 0.82 -11.18
CA ILE A 26 -14.61 1.38 -9.86
C ILE A 26 -13.48 2.40 -9.93
N ALA A 27 -13.60 3.45 -9.12
CA ALA A 27 -12.51 4.38 -8.85
C ALA A 27 -11.71 3.89 -7.63
N GLY A 28 -10.42 4.21 -7.61
CA GLY A 28 -9.47 3.83 -6.57
C GLY A 28 -8.35 4.86 -6.42
N LEU A 29 -7.50 4.69 -5.41
CA LEU A 29 -6.33 5.56 -5.20
C LEU A 29 -5.07 4.82 -5.61
N ASP A 30 -4.35 5.36 -6.59
CA ASP A 30 -3.06 4.82 -7.05
C ASP A 30 -3.11 3.31 -7.35
N GLY A 31 -4.15 2.83 -8.05
CA GLY A 31 -4.35 1.41 -8.37
C GLY A 31 -4.82 0.53 -7.21
N ARG A 32 -5.17 1.11 -6.06
CA ARG A 32 -5.83 0.40 -4.96
C ARG A 32 -7.33 0.49 -5.11
N TYR A 33 -7.97 -0.67 -5.26
CA TYR A 33 -9.37 -0.78 -5.63
C TYR A 33 -10.17 -1.56 -4.58
N SER A 34 -11.31 -0.99 -4.21
CA SER A 34 -12.30 -1.65 -3.34
C SER A 34 -13.67 -1.52 -3.99
N CYS A 35 -14.31 -2.65 -4.26
CA CYS A 35 -15.62 -2.66 -4.91
C CYS A 35 -16.73 -2.50 -3.88
N GLY A 36 -17.42 -1.35 -3.91
CA GLY A 36 -18.58 -1.09 -3.06
C GLY A 36 -19.82 -1.95 -3.37
N VAL A 37 -19.81 -2.70 -4.48
CA VAL A 37 -20.95 -3.55 -4.90
C VAL A 37 -20.83 -4.97 -4.37
N CYS A 38 -19.68 -5.63 -4.56
CA CYS A 38 -19.49 -7.04 -4.18
C CYS A 38 -18.46 -7.27 -3.07
N GLY A 39 -17.80 -6.20 -2.58
CA GLY A 39 -16.82 -6.28 -1.50
C GLY A 39 -15.43 -6.78 -1.90
N TRP A 40 -15.19 -7.06 -3.19
CA TRP A 40 -13.86 -7.42 -3.68
C TRP A 40 -12.84 -6.30 -3.44
N VAL A 41 -11.63 -6.66 -3.03
CA VAL A 41 -10.48 -5.77 -2.88
C VAL A 41 -9.29 -6.41 -3.59
N ASN A 42 -8.49 -5.64 -4.33
CA ASN A 42 -7.31 -6.19 -4.99
C ASN A 42 -6.20 -6.56 -4.00
N HIS A 43 -5.26 -7.43 -4.40
CA HIS A 43 -4.14 -7.76 -3.53
C HIS A 43 -3.28 -6.51 -3.29
N HIS A 44 -2.75 -6.34 -2.08
CA HIS A 44 -2.08 -5.11 -1.68
C HIS A 44 -0.87 -4.74 -2.54
N SER A 45 -0.20 -5.74 -3.15
CA SER A 45 0.95 -5.57 -4.04
C SER A 45 0.60 -5.09 -5.45
N GLU A 46 -0.68 -4.99 -5.80
CA GLU A 46 -1.12 -4.60 -7.13
C GLU A 46 -1.31 -3.08 -7.30
N GLY A 47 -1.12 -2.30 -6.24
CA GLY A 47 -1.14 -0.84 -6.34
C GLY A 47 -0.01 -0.30 -7.22
N HIS A 48 -0.21 0.88 -7.80
CA HIS A 48 0.75 1.52 -8.70
C HIS A 48 1.97 2.09 -7.98
N ARG A 49 1.85 2.37 -6.68
CA ARG A 49 2.98 2.80 -5.85
C ARG A 49 3.76 1.61 -5.29
N PRO A 50 5.09 1.74 -5.15
CA PRO A 50 5.88 0.73 -4.46
C PRO A 50 5.35 0.53 -3.04
N LEU A 51 5.42 -0.72 -2.56
CA LEU A 51 5.10 -1.02 -1.18
C LEU A 51 6.13 -0.37 -0.24
N PRO A 52 5.71 0.13 0.94
CA PRO A 52 6.65 0.54 1.98
C PRO A 52 7.57 -0.62 2.35
N ARG A 53 8.85 -0.31 2.59
CA ARG A 53 9.78 -1.29 3.15
C ARG A 53 9.62 -1.33 4.67
N ALA A 54 10.25 -2.31 5.31
CA ALA A 54 10.18 -2.45 6.78
C ALA A 54 10.76 -1.22 7.49
N GLU A 55 11.86 -0.67 6.97
CA GLU A 55 12.52 0.51 7.49
C GLU A 55 11.72 1.82 7.32
N ASP A 56 10.68 1.81 6.47
CA ASP A 56 9.81 2.96 6.28
C ASP A 56 8.63 2.96 7.29
N ASP A 57 8.50 1.90 8.11
CA ASP A 57 7.51 1.80 9.18
C ASP A 57 7.94 2.64 10.40
N ILE A 58 7.01 3.44 10.94
CA ILE A 58 7.26 4.30 12.11
C ILE A 58 7.56 3.46 13.35
N ASP A 59 6.96 2.26 13.42
CA ASP A 59 7.18 1.33 14.51
C ASP A 59 8.38 0.40 14.26
N HIS A 60 9.19 0.65 13.22
CA HIS A 60 10.38 -0.14 12.93
C HIS A 60 11.42 0.01 14.05
N ALA A 61 11.46 -0.96 14.96
CA ALA A 61 12.44 -1.00 16.03
C ALA A 61 13.85 -1.23 15.44
N VAL A 62 14.73 -0.24 15.58
CA VAL A 62 16.14 -0.31 15.13
C VAL A 62 16.98 -1.31 15.97
N GLY A 63 16.37 -1.98 16.96
CA GLY A 63 16.99 -3.07 17.70
C GLY A 63 16.08 -3.60 18.80
N GLY A 64 15.74 -4.89 18.74
CA GLY A 64 15.10 -5.61 19.86
C GLY A 64 14.00 -6.61 19.45
N SER A 65 14.33 -7.62 18.63
CA SER A 65 13.43 -8.75 18.32
C SER A 65 13.17 -9.70 19.49
N GLU A 66 13.90 -9.56 20.60
CA GLU A 66 13.91 -10.58 21.66
C GLU A 66 12.83 -10.38 22.74
N ALA A 67 12.12 -9.24 22.75
CA ALA A 67 11.17 -8.94 23.83
C ALA A 67 9.79 -9.59 23.67
N ASN A 68 9.43 -10.09 22.47
CA ASN A 68 8.09 -10.61 22.19
C ASN A 68 8.10 -11.97 21.46
N ARG A 69 9.14 -12.78 21.72
CA ARG A 69 9.21 -14.15 21.22
C ARG A 69 8.33 -15.03 22.11
N LEU A 70 7.17 -15.47 21.59
CA LEU A 70 6.36 -16.48 22.25
C LEU A 70 7.17 -17.78 22.31
N SER A 71 7.57 -18.17 23.52
CA SER A 71 8.26 -19.45 23.81
C SER A 71 7.32 -20.63 23.65
#